data_AF-A0A9J2PMI1-F1
#
_entry.id   AF-A0A9J2PMI1-F1
#
_cell.length_a   1.000
_cell.length_b   1.000
_cell.length_c   1.000
_cell.angle_alpha   90.00
_cell.angle_beta   90.00
_cell.angle_gamma   90.00
#
_symmetry.space_group_name_H-M   'P 1'
#
loop_
_entity.id
_entity.type
_entity.pdbx_description
1 polymer ?
#
loop_
_entity_poly.entity_id
_entity_poly.type
_entity_poly.pdbx_seq_one_letter_code
_entity_poly.pdbx_strand_id
1 'polypeptide(L)'
;MTNVTNILILIFKYLLVLVADLGFENRDFAMVIITPKTKEEFESLLTSSDDRLIVIDFYAPWCGPCKMMGPKFEKMSEEYKEAIFIKIDVDEQEEISDSYEVKVMPTIVLIRNQEKLTRSK
;
A
#
# COMPACT_ATOMS: atom_id res chain seq x y z
N MET A 1 41.79 25.15 5.35
CA MET A 1 40.36 25.47 5.60
C MET A 1 39.47 24.28 5.22
N THR A 2 39.74 23.09 5.76
CA THR A 2 39.06 21.83 5.35
C THR A 2 38.40 21.11 6.53
N ASN A 3 38.64 21.55 7.77
CA ASN A 3 38.14 20.86 8.97
C ASN A 3 36.68 21.19 9.29
N VAL A 4 36.25 22.44 9.08
CA VAL A 4 34.88 22.86 9.42
C VAL A 4 33.86 22.27 8.44
N THR A 5 34.17 22.23 7.15
CA THR A 5 33.30 21.66 6.11
C THR A 5 33.09 20.17 6.30
N ASN A 6 34.14 19.41 6.67
CA ASN A 6 34.04 17.97 6.93
C ASN A 6 33.23 17.68 8.21
N ILE A 7 33.39 18.49 9.25
CA ILE A 7 32.59 18.37 10.48
C ILE A 7 31.11 18.70 10.19
N LEU A 8 30.83 19.74 9.39
CA LEU A 8 29.46 20.10 9.02
C LEU A 8 28.79 18.99 8.19
N ILE A 9 29.52 18.39 7.24
CA ILE A 9 29.04 17.25 6.45
C ILE A 9 28.80 16.03 7.33
N LEU A 10 29.68 15.76 8.30
CA LEU A 10 29.51 14.66 9.26
C LEU A 10 28.30 14.88 10.17
N ILE A 11 28.09 16.11 10.65
CA ILE A 11 26.90 16.48 11.43
C ILE A 11 25.64 16.37 10.58
N PHE A 12 25.68 16.82 9.32
CA PHE A 12 24.52 16.72 8.41
C PHE A 12 24.21 15.26 8.08
N LYS A 13 25.25 14.43 7.87
CA LYS A 13 25.10 12.99 7.63
C LYS A 13 24.59 12.28 8.88
N TYR A 14 25.09 12.62 10.07
CA TYR A 14 24.58 12.10 11.34
C TYR A 14 23.16 12.54 11.60
N LEU A 15 22.82 13.81 11.32
CA LEU A 15 21.47 14.32 11.47
C LEU A 15 20.52 13.60 10.52
N LEU A 16 20.91 13.37 9.26
CA LEU A 16 20.12 12.62 8.27
C LEU A 16 19.94 11.16 8.68
N VAL A 17 20.97 10.51 9.24
CA VAL A 17 20.86 9.17 9.85
C VAL A 17 19.94 9.21 11.08
N LEU A 18 20.03 10.22 11.93
CA LEU A 18 19.18 10.35 13.12
C LEU A 18 17.73 10.67 12.77
N VAL A 19 17.45 11.37 11.67
CA VAL A 19 16.09 11.56 11.13
C VAL A 19 15.57 10.26 10.51
N ALA A 20 16.44 9.45 9.89
CA ALA A 20 16.08 8.10 9.43
C ALA A 20 15.79 7.14 10.60
N ASP A 21 16.58 7.20 11.69
CA ASP A 21 16.33 6.41 12.90
C ASP A 21 15.09 6.89 13.68
N LEU A 22 14.73 8.18 13.57
CA LEU A 22 13.49 8.76 14.12
C LEU A 22 12.27 8.55 13.22
N GLY A 23 12.44 7.88 12.08
CA GLY A 23 11.40 7.66 11.10
C GLY A 23 11.64 6.39 10.32
N PHE A 24 10.98 5.32 10.78
CA PHE A 24 10.58 4.15 9.97
C PHE A 24 11.52 2.93 9.97
N GLU A 25 11.89 2.43 11.14
CA GLU A 25 12.26 1.02 11.29
C GLU A 25 11.44 0.38 12.41
N ASN A 26 10.97 -0.84 12.15
CA ASN A 26 9.95 -1.63 12.86
C ASN A 26 8.51 -1.36 12.43
N ARG A 27 8.17 -1.87 11.25
CA ARG A 27 6.83 -2.39 11.04
C ARG A 27 6.92 -3.90 10.92
N ASP A 28 6.79 -4.57 12.06
CA ASP A 28 6.23 -5.92 12.15
C ASP A 28 4.83 -5.89 11.50
N PHE A 29 4.77 -5.90 10.16
CA PHE A 29 3.52 -5.88 9.40
C PHE A 29 2.89 -7.26 9.37
N ALA A 30 2.69 -7.86 10.54
CA ALA A 30 1.75 -8.95 10.68
C ALA A 30 0.34 -8.35 10.72
N MET A 31 -0.49 -8.72 9.73
CA MET A 31 -1.93 -8.50 9.72
C MET A 31 -2.36 -7.03 9.57
N VAL A 32 -2.40 -6.50 8.35
CA VAL A 32 -3.26 -5.35 8.06
C VAL A 32 -3.80 -5.48 6.64
N ILE A 33 -5.05 -5.89 6.51
CA ILE A 33 -5.83 -5.46 5.35
C ILE A 33 -6.05 -3.97 5.54
N ILE A 34 -5.50 -3.17 4.63
CA ILE A 34 -5.58 -1.72 4.72
C ILE A 34 -6.80 -1.25 3.95
N THR A 35 -7.62 -0.41 4.58
CA THR A 35 -8.73 0.28 3.92
C THR A 35 -8.43 1.78 3.98
N PRO A 36 -7.85 2.34 2.91
CA PRO A 36 -7.56 3.77 2.87
C PRO A 36 -8.87 4.56 2.95
N LYS A 37 -8.86 5.65 3.71
CA LYS A 37 -10.05 6.51 3.89
C LYS A 37 -10.10 7.64 2.87
N THR A 38 -8.95 8.01 2.32
CA THR A 38 -8.83 9.04 1.28
C THR A 38 -7.90 8.58 0.17
N LYS A 39 -8.00 9.26 -0.98
CA LYS A 39 -7.12 9.03 -2.12
C LYS A 39 -5.66 9.32 -1.79
N GLU A 40 -5.37 10.35 -1.01
CA GLU A 40 -4.00 10.69 -0.61
C GLU A 40 -3.39 9.61 0.28
N GLU A 41 -4.17 9.03 1.20
CA GLU A 41 -3.73 7.89 2.00
C GLU A 41 -3.41 6.70 1.11
N PHE A 42 -4.27 6.41 0.13
CA PHE A 42 -4.04 5.34 -0.84
C PHE A 42 -2.78 5.58 -1.69
N GLU A 43 -2.57 6.78 -2.24
CA GLU A 43 -1.37 7.13 -3.00
C GLU A 43 -0.10 7.07 -2.14
N SER A 44 -0.18 7.50 -0.88
CA SER A 44 0.91 7.37 0.09
C SER A 44 1.25 5.90 0.37
N LEU A 45 0.25 5.02 0.45
CA LEU A 45 0.48 3.58 0.58
C LEU A 45 1.18 3.00 -0.65
N LEU A 46 0.74 3.37 -1.86
CA LEU A 46 1.38 2.89 -3.10
C LEU A 46 2.85 3.34 -3.22
N THR A 47 3.15 4.57 -2.79
CA THR A 47 4.51 5.15 -2.89
C THR A 47 5.46 4.62 -1.81
N SER A 48 4.95 4.32 -0.60
CA SER A 48 5.72 3.81 0.54
C SER A 48 5.86 2.28 0.58
N SER A 49 5.64 1.59 -0.55
CA SER A 49 5.58 0.14 -0.60
C SER A 49 6.91 -0.57 -0.84
N ASP A 50 8.04 0.13 -1.04
CA ASP A 50 9.40 -0.43 -1.17
C ASP A 50 9.47 -1.70 -2.05
N ASP A 51 8.97 -1.63 -3.30
CA ASP A 51 8.93 -2.73 -4.28
C ASP A 51 8.10 -3.98 -3.91
N ARG A 52 7.36 -3.92 -2.81
CA ARG A 52 6.43 -4.99 -2.41
C ARG A 52 5.28 -5.11 -3.40
N LEU A 53 4.77 -6.33 -3.53
CA LEU A 53 3.56 -6.58 -4.28
C LEU A 53 2.38 -6.03 -3.51
N ILE A 54 1.54 -5.23 -4.17
CA ILE A 54 0.29 -4.71 -3.63
C ILE A 54 -0.85 -5.43 -4.33
N VAL A 55 -1.75 -6.00 -3.55
CA VAL A 55 -2.96 -6.69 -4.00
C VAL A 55 -4.17 -5.90 -3.53
N ILE A 56 -4.96 -5.39 -4.47
CA ILE A 56 -6.12 -4.57 -4.18
C ILE A 56 -7.39 -5.34 -4.56
N ASP A 57 -8.34 -5.45 -3.63
CA ASP A 57 -9.69 -5.96 -3.87
C ASP A 57 -10.70 -4.81 -3.87
N PHE A 58 -11.22 -4.49 -5.05
CA PHE A 58 -12.35 -3.58 -5.20
C PHE A 58 -13.65 -4.36 -5.02
N TYR A 59 -14.37 -4.07 -3.93
CA TYR A 59 -15.54 -4.82 -3.50
C TYR A 59 -16.71 -3.90 -3.16
N ALA A 60 -17.87 -4.49 -2.90
CA ALA A 60 -19.00 -3.82 -2.27
C ALA A 60 -19.67 -4.74 -1.24
N PRO A 61 -20.28 -4.24 -0.16
CA PRO A 61 -20.90 -5.08 0.87
C PRO A 61 -22.16 -5.81 0.38
N TRP A 62 -22.84 -5.22 -0.61
CA TRP A 62 -24.01 -5.79 -1.27
C TRP A 62 -23.67 -6.73 -2.44
N CYS A 63 -22.40 -6.83 -2.83
CA CYS A 63 -21.96 -7.70 -3.91
C CYS A 63 -21.90 -9.17 -3.44
N GLY A 64 -22.78 -10.02 -4.00
CA GLY A 64 -22.84 -11.46 -3.68
C GLY A 64 -21.52 -12.20 -3.92
N PRO A 65 -20.90 -12.12 -5.12
CA PRO A 65 -19.61 -12.76 -5.40
C PRO A 65 -18.48 -12.29 -4.46
N CYS A 66 -18.49 -11.02 -4.07
CA CYS A 66 -17.49 -10.44 -3.16
C CYS A 66 -17.52 -11.11 -1.78
N LYS A 67 -18.69 -11.48 -1.27
CA LYS A 67 -18.84 -12.22 0.00
C LYS A 67 -18.16 -13.59 -0.05
N MET A 68 -18.06 -14.22 -1.23
CA MET A 68 -17.33 -15.48 -1.40
C MET A 68 -15.82 -15.27 -1.55
N MET A 69 -15.40 -14.15 -2.13
CA MET A 69 -13.99 -13.82 -2.34
C MET A 69 -13.31 -13.29 -1.08
N GLY A 70 -14.02 -12.51 -0.26
CA GLY A 70 -13.50 -11.87 0.96
C GLY A 70 -12.73 -12.82 1.88
N PRO A 71 -13.29 -13.98 2.30
CA PRO A 71 -12.57 -14.92 3.15
C PRO A 71 -11.30 -15.51 2.50
N LYS A 72 -11.30 -15.66 1.17
CA LYS A 72 -10.10 -16.12 0.44
C LYS A 72 -9.05 -15.02 0.39
N PHE A 73 -9.47 -13.77 0.19
CA PHE A 73 -8.59 -12.61 0.20
C PHE A 73 -7.93 -12.41 1.56
N GLU A 74 -8.72 -12.53 2.63
CA GLU A 74 -8.23 -12.53 4.01
C GLU A 74 -7.20 -13.64 4.24
N LYS A 75 -7.52 -14.87 3.82
CA LYS A 75 -6.58 -15.99 3.92
C LYS A 75 -5.29 -15.77 3.13
N MET A 76 -5.37 -15.19 1.93
CA MET A 76 -4.16 -14.83 1.17
C MET A 76 -3.32 -13.78 1.90
N SER A 77 -3.95 -12.79 2.54
CA SER A 77 -3.25 -11.82 3.39
C SER A 77 -2.60 -12.45 4.63
N GLU A 78 -3.10 -13.62 5.05
CA GLU A 78 -2.48 -14.44 6.08
C GLU A 78 -1.26 -15.22 5.57
N GLU A 79 -1.32 -15.76 4.35
CA GLU A 79 -0.27 -16.58 3.76
C GLU A 79 0.90 -15.74 3.19
N TYR A 80 0.62 -14.58 2.58
CA TYR A 80 1.62 -13.79 1.84
C TYR A 80 2.00 -12.49 2.57
N LYS A 81 2.75 -12.60 3.67
CA LYS A 81 3.13 -11.44 4.52
C LYS A 81 4.04 -10.40 3.85
N GLU A 82 4.76 -10.80 2.81
CA GLU A 82 5.62 -9.92 2.02
C GLU A 82 4.81 -8.96 1.13
N ALA A 83 3.53 -9.25 0.89
CA ALA A 83 2.65 -8.46 0.05
C ALA A 83 1.69 -7.61 0.91
N ILE A 84 1.29 -6.46 0.36
CA ILE A 84 0.33 -5.55 0.97
C ILE A 84 -1.05 -5.86 0.40
N PHE A 85 -2.02 -6.11 1.28
CA PHE A 85 -3.40 -6.38 0.90
C PHE A 85 -4.27 -5.17 1.23
N ILE A 86 -4.99 -4.67 0.23
CA ILE A 86 -5.84 -3.48 0.34
C ILE A 86 -7.26 -3.87 -0.07
N LYS A 87 -8.26 -3.44 0.69
CA LYS A 87 -9.67 -3.55 0.30
C LYS A 87 -10.25 -2.16 0.10
N ILE A 88 -10.89 -1.96 -1.04
CA ILE A 88 -11.51 -0.69 -1.43
C ILE A 88 -12.99 -0.95 -1.65
N ASP A 89 -13.82 -0.35 -0.81
CA ASP A 89 -15.26 -0.31 -1.03
C ASP A 89 -15.55 0.71 -2.14
N VAL A 90 -16.16 0.26 -3.24
CA VAL A 90 -16.37 1.12 -4.41
C VAL A 90 -17.36 2.25 -4.15
N ASP A 91 -18.27 2.08 -3.17
CA ASP A 91 -19.25 3.10 -2.83
C ASP A 91 -18.65 4.15 -1.87
N GLU A 92 -17.74 3.73 -0.99
CA GLU A 92 -17.08 4.66 -0.05
C GLU A 92 -15.91 5.41 -0.68
N GLN A 93 -15.28 4.81 -1.70
CA GLN A 93 -14.07 5.32 -2.35
C GLN A 93 -14.27 5.42 -3.87
N GLU A 94 -15.29 6.18 -4.29
CA GLU A 94 -15.67 6.37 -5.69
C GLU A 94 -14.49 6.91 -6.52
N GLU A 95 -13.79 7.94 -6.03
CA GLU A 95 -12.68 8.57 -6.77
C GLU A 95 -11.54 7.58 -7.06
N ILE A 96 -11.21 6.71 -6.09
CA ILE A 96 -10.18 5.69 -6.27
C ILE A 96 -10.69 4.65 -7.26
N SER A 97 -11.93 4.18 -7.10
CA SER A 97 -12.54 3.16 -7.97
C SER A 97 -12.65 3.61 -9.42
N ASP A 98 -13.01 4.88 -9.64
CA ASP A 98 -13.08 5.51 -10.96
C ASP A 98 -11.70 5.60 -11.62
N SER A 99 -10.67 5.99 -10.86
CA SER A 99 -9.29 6.06 -11.38
C SER A 99 -8.74 4.70 -11.84
N TYR A 100 -9.30 3.60 -11.34
CA TYR A 100 -8.99 2.23 -11.75
C TYR A 100 -9.99 1.64 -12.76
N GLU A 101 -10.98 2.43 -13.18
CA GLU A 101 -12.07 2.05 -14.07
C GLU A 101 -12.77 0.76 -13.61
N VAL A 102 -13.13 0.69 -12.32
CA VAL A 102 -13.83 -0.46 -11.76
C VAL A 102 -15.28 -0.44 -12.24
N LYS A 103 -15.70 -1.50 -12.95
CA LYS A 103 -17.06 -1.64 -13.50
C LYS A 103 -17.81 -2.85 -12.96
N VAL A 104 -17.08 -3.82 -12.42
CA VAL A 104 -17.59 -5.10 -11.95
C VAL A 104 -16.81 -5.47 -10.70
N MET A 105 -17.52 -5.97 -9.69
CA MET A 105 -16.92 -6.44 -8.45
C MET A 105 -17.09 -7.96 -8.29
N PRO A 106 -16.13 -8.66 -7.67
CA PRO A 106 -14.84 -8.11 -7.24
C PRO A 106 -13.92 -7.84 -8.43
N THR A 107 -13.11 -6.79 -8.36
CA THR A 107 -11.98 -6.58 -9.29
C THR A 107 -10.69 -6.65 -8.46
N ILE A 108 -9.78 -7.57 -8.81
CA ILE A 108 -8.47 -7.65 -8.18
C ILE A 108 -7.43 -6.93 -9.07
N VAL A 109 -6.63 -6.06 -8.46
CA VAL A 109 -5.51 -5.38 -9.13
C VAL A 109 -4.20 -5.71 -8.42
N LEU A 110 -3.19 -6.05 -9.20
CA LEU A 110 -1.83 -6.30 -8.73
C LEU A 110 -0.92 -5.16 -9.17
N ILE A 111 -0.24 -4.54 -8.22
CA ILE A 111 0.70 -3.43 -8.45
C ILE A 111 2.06 -3.80 -7.88
N ARG A 112 3.12 -3.50 -8.61
CA ARG A 112 4.50 -3.58 -8.12
C ARG A 112 5.31 -2.49 -8.77
N ASN A 113 6.18 -1.83 -8.02
CA ASN A 113 7.02 -0.73 -8.53
C ASN A 113 6.19 0.37 -9.22
N GLN A 114 5.01 0.68 -8.67
CA GLN A 114 4.05 1.64 -9.24
C GLN A 114 3.48 1.27 -10.62
N GLU A 115 3.82 0.09 -11.15
CA GLU A 115 3.26 -0.43 -12.39
C GLU A 115 2.14 -1.44 -12.10
N LYS A 116 1.05 -1.30 -12.86
CA LYS A 116 -0.06 -2.26 -12.83
C LYS A 116 0.35 -3.52 -13.57
N LEU A 117 0.63 -4.59 -12.82
CA LEU A 117 1.07 -5.86 -13.38
C LEU A 117 -0.08 -6.59 -14.09
N THR A 118 -1.25 -6.64 -13.45
CA THR A 118 -2.43 -7.30 -14.02
C THR A 118 -3.71 -6.89 -13.29
N ARG A 119 -4.85 -7.20 -13.92
CA ARG A 119 -6.20 -7.03 -13.38
C ARG A 119 -7.05 -8.22 -13.77
N SER A 120 -7.78 -8.81 -12.82
CA SER A 120 -8.85 -9.76 -13.14
C SER A 120 -10.07 -8.98 -13.63
N LYS A 121 -10.57 -9.30 -14.83
CA LYS A 121 -11.87 -8.82 -15.32
C LYS A 121 -12.97 -9.79 -14.90
#